data_AF-A0A1X7TBY6-F1
#
_entry.id   AF-A0A1X7TBY6-F1
#
_cell.length_a   1.000
_cell.length_b   1.000
_cell.length_c   1.000
_cell.angle_alpha   90.00
_cell.angle_beta   90.00
_cell.angle_gamma   90.00
#
_symmetry.space_group_name_H-M   'P 1'
#
loop_
_entity.id
_entity.type
_entity.pdbx_description
1 polymer ?
#
loop_
_entity_poly.entity_id
_entity_poly.type
_entity_poly.pdbx_seq_one_letter_code
_entity_poly.pdbx_strand_id
1 'polypeptide(L)'
;RPILEYASSIWDPPSPTVSSQLEAVQHFGLKIAFKSWSIPYHHLLNLSQLTSLSHRRFKFKIVLLFKIKENLSFTPFHPLQIKAPSCYSLRSNNNGNFSQITCKTSTYSNSFYPSAINQWNYLPPPLKLSLSLSYIKFFIDHRL
;
A
#
# COMPACT_ATOMS: atom_id res chain seq x y z
N ARG A 1 -16.90 4.77 5.67
CA ARG A 1 -15.82 4.75 4.65
C ARG A 1 -16.45 4.46 3.30
N PRO A 2 -16.01 5.09 2.21
CA PRO A 2 -16.59 4.88 0.88
C PRO A 2 -16.42 3.43 0.41
N ILE A 3 -17.42 2.91 -0.32
CA ILE A 3 -17.45 1.53 -0.82
C ILE A 3 -16.26 1.23 -1.73
N LEU A 4 -15.78 2.24 -2.46
CA LEU A 4 -14.70 2.10 -3.44
C LEU A 4 -13.34 1.76 -2.81
N GLU A 5 -13.18 1.97 -1.50
CA GLU A 5 -11.97 1.59 -0.76
C GLU A 5 -12.10 0.22 -0.07
N TYR A 6 -13.25 -0.44 -0.20
CA TYR A 6 -13.44 -1.77 0.36
C TYR A 6 -12.44 -2.75 -0.28
N ALA A 7 -11.80 -3.57 0.55
CA ALA A 7 -10.76 -4.53 0.16
C ALA A 7 -9.55 -3.95 -0.62
N SER A 8 -9.41 -2.64 -0.70
CA SER A 8 -8.36 -1.94 -1.46
C SER A 8 -6.94 -2.18 -0.94
N SER A 9 -6.80 -2.71 0.28
CA SER A 9 -5.54 -3.20 0.83
C SER A 9 -5.07 -4.51 0.21
N ILE A 10 -6.00 -5.36 -0.22
CA ILE A 10 -5.73 -6.71 -0.75
C ILE A 10 -5.71 -6.67 -2.27
N TRP A 11 -6.69 -6.00 -2.88
CA TRP A 11 -6.81 -5.87 -4.32
C TRP A 11 -6.32 -4.51 -4.80
N ASP A 12 -5.22 -4.52 -5.52
CA ASP A 12 -4.65 -3.37 -6.22
C ASP A 12 -4.46 -3.76 -7.69
N PRO A 13 -5.27 -3.21 -8.62
CA PRO A 13 -5.23 -3.63 -10.00
C PRO A 13 -3.89 -3.23 -10.64
N PRO A 14 -3.13 -4.19 -11.21
CA PRO A 14 -1.84 -3.87 -11.83
C PRO A 14 -2.01 -3.13 -13.17
N SER A 15 -3.20 -3.18 -13.75
CA SER A 15 -3.49 -2.52 -15.01
C SER A 15 -3.64 -1.01 -14.81
N PRO A 16 -2.82 -0.17 -15.47
CA PRO A 16 -2.89 1.28 -15.33
C PRO A 16 -4.24 1.84 -15.80
N THR A 17 -4.89 1.17 -16.76
CA THR A 17 -6.21 1.55 -17.27
C THR A 17 -7.28 1.43 -16.18
N VAL A 18 -7.32 0.31 -15.46
CA VAL A 18 -8.27 0.07 -14.37
C VAL A 18 -7.99 1.02 -13.20
N SER A 19 -6.71 1.25 -12.88
CA SER A 19 -6.34 2.22 -11.86
C SER A 19 -6.80 3.64 -12.21
N SER A 20 -6.64 4.06 -13.46
CA SER A 20 -7.10 5.35 -13.98
C SER A 20 -8.64 5.48 -13.94
N GLN A 21 -9.36 4.41 -14.28
CA GLN A 21 -10.82 4.39 -14.17
C GLN A 21 -11.30 4.58 -12.72
N LEU A 22 -10.63 3.93 -11.75
CA LEU A 22 -10.95 4.09 -10.34
C LEU A 22 -10.68 5.53 -9.86
N GLU A 23 -9.58 6.14 -10.29
CA GLU A 23 -9.29 7.56 -10.02
C GLU A 23 -10.31 8.49 -10.68
N ALA A 24 -10.79 8.16 -11.88
CA ALA A 24 -11.82 8.92 -12.56
C ALA A 24 -13.15 8.95 -11.78
N VAL A 25 -13.50 7.86 -11.09
CA VAL A 25 -14.68 7.83 -10.20
C VAL A 25 -14.49 8.77 -9.01
N GLN A 26 -13.31 8.78 -8.37
CA GLN A 26 -13.00 9.75 -7.31
C GLN A 26 -13.08 11.18 -7.84
N HIS A 27 -12.46 11.45 -8.99
CA HIS A 27 -12.49 12.76 -9.63
C HIS A 27 -13.92 13.23 -9.91
N PHE A 28 -14.76 12.35 -10.46
CA PHE A 28 -16.17 12.65 -10.71
C PHE A 28 -16.93 12.97 -9.42
N GLY A 29 -16.71 12.19 -8.35
CA GLY A 29 -17.29 12.46 -7.03
C GLY A 29 -16.90 13.85 -6.49
N LEU A 30 -15.64 14.25 -6.69
CA LEU A 30 -15.18 15.60 -6.29
C LEU A 30 -15.81 16.70 -7.14
N LYS A 31 -15.92 16.52 -8.46
CA LYS A 31 -16.60 17.50 -9.32
C LYS A 31 -18.04 17.76 -8.88
N ILE A 32 -18.76 16.70 -8.49
CA ILE A 32 -20.13 16.81 -7.96
C ILE A 32 -20.13 17.56 -6.63
N ALA A 33 -19.25 17.17 -5.70
CA ALA A 33 -19.20 17.75 -4.36
C ALA A 33 -18.89 19.27 -4.38
N PHE A 34 -17.94 19.70 -5.21
CA PHE A 34 -17.54 21.11 -5.35
C PHE A 34 -18.33 21.87 -6.42
N LYS A 35 -19.26 21.21 -7.13
CA LYS A 35 -20.02 21.77 -8.26
C LYS A 35 -19.12 22.42 -9.33
N SER A 36 -17.91 21.92 -9.50
CA SER A 36 -16.87 22.53 -10.32
C SER A 36 -16.38 21.58 -11.40
N TRP A 37 -16.74 21.85 -12.66
CA TRP A 37 -16.48 20.95 -13.78
C TRP A 37 -15.14 21.20 -14.47
N SER A 38 -14.65 22.44 -14.40
CA SER A 38 -13.44 22.92 -15.09
C SER A 38 -12.16 22.82 -14.27
N ILE A 39 -12.27 22.59 -12.96
CA ILE A 39 -11.11 22.51 -12.06
C ILE A 39 -10.40 21.16 -12.30
N PRO A 40 -9.05 21.15 -12.43
CA PRO A 40 -8.30 19.92 -12.60
C PRO A 40 -8.23 19.11 -11.30
N TYR A 41 -7.97 17.81 -11.45
CA TYR A 41 -8.06 16.84 -10.36
C TYR A 41 -7.19 17.17 -9.14
N HIS A 42 -5.94 17.61 -9.36
CA HIS A 42 -5.02 17.93 -8.26
C HIS A 42 -5.51 19.12 -7.42
N HIS A 43 -6.13 20.12 -8.04
CA HIS A 43 -6.72 21.25 -7.31
C HIS A 43 -7.92 20.77 -6.47
N LEU A 44 -8.76 19.87 -7.00
CA LEU A 44 -9.87 19.30 -6.25
C LEU A 44 -9.41 18.45 -5.06
N LEU A 45 -8.31 17.69 -5.22
CA LEU A 45 -7.68 16.96 -4.12
C LEU A 45 -7.20 17.90 -3.02
N ASN A 46 -6.51 18.98 -3.38
CA ASN A 46 -6.04 19.97 -2.41
C ASN A 46 -7.20 20.67 -1.69
N LEU A 47 -8.25 21.07 -2.42
CA LEU A 47 -9.44 21.70 -1.84
C LEU A 47 -10.20 20.76 -0.89
N SER A 48 -10.25 19.47 -1.21
CA SER A 48 -10.88 18.46 -0.36
C SER A 48 -10.00 17.92 0.76
N GLN A 49 -8.72 18.32 0.80
CA GLN A 49 -7.71 17.74 1.68
C GLN A 49 -7.62 16.21 1.55
N LEU A 50 -7.92 15.68 0.36
CA LEU A 50 -7.85 14.25 0.06
C LEU A 50 -6.56 13.94 -0.70
N THR A 51 -6.02 12.76 -0.43
CA THR A 51 -4.94 12.17 -1.22
C THR A 51 -5.52 11.35 -2.38
N SER A 52 -4.69 11.04 -3.38
CA SER A 52 -5.09 10.19 -4.50
C SER A 52 -5.54 8.81 -4.01
N LEU A 53 -6.36 8.13 -4.80
CA LEU A 53 -6.79 6.78 -4.46
C LEU A 53 -5.62 5.81 -4.43
N SER A 54 -4.68 5.96 -5.36
CA SER A 54 -3.42 5.21 -5.42
C SER A 54 -2.63 5.32 -4.11
N HIS A 55 -2.49 6.53 -3.55
CA HIS A 55 -1.76 6.76 -2.31
C HIS A 55 -2.44 6.08 -1.12
N ARG A 56 -3.77 6.18 -1.06
CA ARG A 56 -4.56 5.57 0.01
C ARG A 56 -4.53 4.05 -0.05
N ARG A 57 -4.56 3.47 -1.27
CA ARG A 57 -4.36 2.03 -1.49
C ARG A 57 -3.00 1.56 -1.00
N PHE A 58 -1.93 2.27 -1.39
CA PHE A 58 -0.58 2.01 -0.91
C PHE A 58 -0.52 2.03 0.62
N LYS A 59 -1.05 3.09 1.25
CA LYS A 59 -1.13 3.21 2.70
C LYS A 59 -1.85 2.04 3.34
N PHE A 60 -3.03 1.65 2.86
CA PHE A 60 -3.78 0.54 3.42
C PHE A 60 -3.08 -0.80 3.25
N LYS A 61 -2.41 -1.01 2.11
CA LYS A 61 -1.61 -2.22 1.85
C LYS A 61 -0.45 -2.34 2.84
N ILE A 62 0.33 -1.27 3.04
CA ILE A 62 1.45 -1.23 3.99
C ILE A 62 0.96 -1.39 5.43
N VAL A 63 -0.13 -0.72 5.82
CA VAL A 63 -0.71 -0.85 7.16
C VAL A 63 -1.21 -2.28 7.41
N LEU A 64 -1.83 -2.92 6.42
CA LEU A 64 -2.26 -4.31 6.54
C LEU A 64 -1.04 -5.24 6.69
N LEU A 65 0.00 -5.06 5.89
CA LEU A 65 1.23 -5.85 5.99
C LEU A 65 1.90 -5.69 7.35
N PHE A 66 1.96 -4.47 7.89
CA PHE A 66 2.47 -4.22 9.24
C PHE A 66 1.65 -4.95 10.31
N LYS A 67 0.31 -4.94 10.21
CA LYS A 67 -0.53 -5.68 11.14
C LYS A 67 -0.28 -7.18 11.08
N ILE A 68 -0.07 -7.73 9.88
CA ILE A 68 0.27 -9.15 9.70
C ILE A 68 1.65 -9.43 10.32
N LYS A 69 2.65 -8.57 10.09
CA LYS A 69 4.00 -8.69 10.66
C LYS A 69 3.97 -8.76 12.19
N GLU A 70 3.22 -7.87 12.83
CA GLU A 70 3.12 -7.77 14.30
C GLU A 70 2.05 -8.70 14.89
N ASN A 71 1.50 -9.64 14.11
CA ASN A 71 0.41 -10.56 14.51
C ASN A 71 -0.85 -9.86 15.06
N LEU A 72 -1.11 -8.61 14.66
CA LEU A 72 -2.29 -7.82 15.05
C LEU A 72 -3.53 -8.16 14.21
N SER A 73 -3.38 -8.98 13.18
CA SER A 73 -4.47 -9.47 12.32
C SER A 73 -4.40 -10.99 12.20
N PHE A 74 -5.54 -11.65 12.35
CA PHE A 74 -5.63 -13.10 12.17
C PHE A 74 -5.50 -13.45 10.69
N THR A 75 -4.36 -14.03 10.32
CA THR A 75 -4.13 -14.64 9.01
C THR A 75 -3.51 -16.02 9.23
N PRO A 76 -4.28 -17.11 9.11
CA PRO A 76 -3.73 -18.45 9.26
C PRO A 76 -2.76 -18.70 8.09
N PHE A 77 -1.51 -19.10 8.41
CA PHE A 77 -0.46 -19.45 7.44
C PHE A 77 -0.15 -18.37 6.40
N HIS A 78 0.76 -17.44 6.72
CA HIS A 78 1.20 -16.40 5.79
C HIS A 78 2.69 -16.53 5.45
N PRO A 79 3.13 -16.13 4.25
CA PRO A 79 4.52 -16.31 3.81
C PRO A 79 5.55 -15.60 4.71
N LEU A 80 5.15 -14.56 5.44
CA LEU A 80 6.04 -13.87 6.40
C LEU A 80 6.38 -14.72 7.64
N GLN A 81 5.62 -15.80 7.95
CA GLN A 81 5.96 -16.74 9.03
C GLN A 81 7.15 -17.63 8.66
N ILE A 82 7.35 -17.87 7.36
CA ILE A 82 8.46 -18.69 6.86
C ILE A 82 9.71 -17.81 6.85
N LYS A 83 10.24 -17.51 8.05
CA LYS A 83 11.61 -17.04 8.19
C LYS A 83 12.50 -18.26 7.99
N ALA A 84 12.92 -18.52 6.76
CA ALA A 84 14.15 -19.28 6.58
C ALA A 84 15.30 -18.34 6.96
N PRO A 85 16.00 -18.54 8.09
CA PRO A 85 17.21 -17.77 8.35
C PRO A 85 18.20 -18.15 7.25
N SER A 86 18.58 -17.22 6.38
CA SER A 86 19.77 -17.44 5.58
C SER A 86 20.95 -17.46 6.55
N CYS A 87 21.65 -18.59 6.68
CA CYS A 87 22.85 -18.71 7.51
C CYS A 87 24.00 -17.77 7.07
N TYR A 88 23.80 -17.00 5.99
CA TYR A 88 24.73 -16.03 5.44
C TYR A 88 24.22 -14.60 5.58
N SER A 89 25.12 -13.69 5.94
CA SER A 89 24.91 -12.25 5.91
C SER A 89 24.88 -11.77 4.44
N LEU A 90 23.71 -11.86 3.81
CA LEU A 90 23.49 -11.27 2.50
C LEU A 90 23.26 -9.76 2.66
N ARG A 91 23.77 -8.94 1.72
CA ARG A 91 23.51 -7.47 1.69
C ARG A 91 22.01 -7.10 1.66
N SER A 92 21.16 -8.07 1.29
CA SER A 92 19.69 -8.02 1.34
C SER A 92 19.12 -8.06 2.76
N ASN A 93 19.91 -8.45 3.76
CA ASN A 93 19.52 -8.57 5.16
C ASN A 93 19.61 -7.22 5.90
N ASN A 94 19.16 -6.15 5.24
CA ASN A 94 18.99 -4.86 5.92
C ASN A 94 17.92 -5.04 7.00
N ASN A 95 18.20 -4.56 8.22
CA ASN A 95 17.30 -4.72 9.36
C ASN A 95 15.88 -4.25 9.00
N GLY A 96 14.91 -5.18 9.01
CA GLY A 96 13.50 -4.91 8.75
C GLY A 96 13.00 -5.20 7.32
N ASN A 97 13.83 -5.69 6.41
CA ASN A 97 13.38 -6.18 5.09
C ASN A 97 12.76 -7.59 5.19
N PHE A 98 11.80 -7.88 4.33
CA PHE A 98 11.25 -9.23 4.16
C PHE A 98 11.92 -9.95 3.00
N SER A 99 11.98 -11.29 3.10
CA SER A 99 12.40 -12.15 2.00
C SER A 99 11.46 -11.97 0.81
N GLN A 100 12.04 -11.74 -0.37
CA GLN A 100 11.25 -11.57 -1.59
C GLN A 100 10.68 -12.92 -2.03
N ILE A 101 9.38 -12.94 -2.33
CA ILE A 101 8.71 -14.13 -2.85
C ILE A 101 9.03 -14.28 -4.34
N THR A 102 9.57 -15.43 -4.72
CA THR A 102 9.79 -15.75 -6.14
C THR A 102 8.43 -16.01 -6.81
N CYS A 103 8.16 -15.25 -7.87
CA CYS A 103 6.90 -15.32 -8.60
C CYS A 103 7.15 -15.85 -10.00
N LYS A 104 6.40 -16.89 -10.40
CA LYS A 104 6.47 -17.47 -11.76
C LYS A 104 5.52 -16.79 -12.74
N THR A 105 4.50 -16.10 -12.23
CA THR A 105 3.47 -15.42 -13.03
C THR A 105 3.32 -13.97 -12.61
N SER A 106 2.97 -13.11 -13.57
CA SER A 106 2.64 -11.70 -13.32
C SER A 106 1.38 -11.56 -12.43
N THR A 107 0.45 -12.51 -12.51
CA THR A 107 -0.74 -12.53 -11.65
C THR A 107 -0.37 -12.69 -10.18
N TYR A 108 0.55 -13.60 -9.88
CA TYR A 108 1.01 -13.81 -8.51
C TYR A 108 1.92 -12.67 -8.03
N SER A 109 2.80 -12.12 -8.88
CA SER A 109 3.63 -10.97 -8.50
C SER A 109 2.80 -9.74 -8.13
N ASN A 110 1.62 -9.58 -8.75
CA ASN A 110 0.68 -8.50 -8.47
C ASN A 110 -0.31 -8.83 -7.35
N SER A 111 -0.25 -10.04 -6.79
CA SER A 111 -1.04 -10.40 -5.61
C SER A 111 -0.54 -9.64 -4.37
N PHE A 112 -1.36 -9.65 -3.32
CA PHE A 112 -1.11 -8.89 -2.09
C PHE A 112 0.31 -9.09 -1.53
N TYR A 113 0.72 -10.34 -1.23
CA TYR A 113 1.99 -10.57 -0.53
C TYR A 113 3.22 -10.15 -1.34
N PRO A 114 3.44 -10.60 -2.60
CA PRO A 114 4.64 -10.22 -3.33
C PRO A 114 4.70 -8.72 -3.61
N SER A 115 3.57 -8.10 -3.95
CA SER A 115 3.46 -6.65 -4.17
C SER A 115 3.75 -5.87 -2.89
N ALA A 116 3.12 -6.24 -1.77
CA ALA A 116 3.27 -5.54 -0.50
C ALA A 116 4.67 -5.70 0.09
N ILE A 117 5.29 -6.88 -0.02
CA ILE A 117 6.68 -7.12 0.39
C ILE A 117 7.63 -6.25 -0.42
N ASN A 118 7.43 -6.17 -1.74
CA ASN A 118 8.25 -5.32 -2.60
C ASN A 118 8.14 -3.85 -2.18
N GLN A 119 6.91 -3.35 -2.04
CA GLN A 119 6.63 -1.99 -1.57
C GLN A 119 7.22 -1.70 -0.18
N TRP A 120 7.13 -2.66 0.75
CA TRP A 120 7.73 -2.54 2.09
C TRP A 120 9.26 -2.44 2.04
N ASN A 121 9.91 -3.25 1.21
CA ASN A 121 11.36 -3.28 1.10
C ASN A 121 11.93 -1.96 0.53
N TYR A 122 11.16 -1.26 -0.31
CA TYR A 122 11.48 0.10 -0.78
C TYR A 122 11.31 1.19 0.29
N LEU A 123 10.66 0.92 1.41
CA LEU A 123 10.50 1.91 2.48
C LEU A 123 11.84 2.22 3.17
N PRO A 124 11.99 3.45 3.70
CA PRO A 124 13.19 3.85 4.41
C PRO A 124 13.37 3.02 5.70
N PRO A 125 14.61 2.70 6.12
CA PRO A 125 14.91 1.94 7.33
C PRO A 125 14.17 2.38 8.61
N PRO A 126 14.03 3.69 8.95
CA PRO A 126 13.32 4.10 10.16
C PRO A 126 11.88 3.62 10.23
N LEU A 127 11.19 3.49 9.08
CA LEU A 127 9.82 2.96 9.05
C LEU A 127 9.77 1.46 9.30
N LYS A 128 10.70 0.71 8.72
CA LYS A 128 10.73 -0.75 8.82
C LYS A 128 11.02 -1.24 10.23
N LEU A 129 11.84 -0.49 10.96
CA LEU A 129 12.22 -0.75 12.35
C LEU A 129 11.20 -0.23 13.36
N SER A 130 10.30 0.65 12.95
CA SER A 130 9.27 1.17 13.85
C SER A 130 8.28 0.08 14.25
N LEU A 131 7.91 0.05 15.54
CA LEU A 131 6.87 -0.81 16.11
C LEU A 131 5.53 -0.06 16.24
N SER A 132 5.49 1.22 15.85
CA SER A 132 4.32 2.07 16.02
C SER A 132 3.54 2.24 14.72
N LEU A 133 2.31 1.72 14.73
CA LEU A 133 1.37 1.87 13.64
C LEU A 133 0.96 3.34 13.40
N SER A 134 0.95 4.18 14.44
CA SER A 134 0.66 5.61 14.29
C SER A 134 1.78 6.34 13.56
N TYR A 135 3.05 6.01 13.86
CA TYR A 135 4.21 6.58 13.19
C TYR A 135 4.22 6.24 11.70
N ILE A 136 3.95 4.99 11.34
CA ILE A 136 3.88 4.55 9.94
C ILE A 136 2.80 5.33 9.18
N LYS A 137 1.60 5.46 9.77
CA LYS A 137 0.51 6.22 9.15
C LYS A 137 0.88 7.68 8.94
N PHE A 138 1.43 8.33 9.96
CA PHE A 138 1.85 9.73 9.91
C PHE A 138 2.92 9.96 8.84
N PHE A 139 3.92 9.08 8.76
CA PHE A 139 4.98 9.23 7.77
C PHE A 139 4.45 9.09 6.34
N ILE A 140 3.57 8.11 6.08
CA ILE A 140 2.98 7.91 4.74
C ILE A 140 2.11 9.10 4.34
N ASP A 141 1.45 9.78 5.29
CA ASP A 141 0.60 10.93 4.96
C ASP A 141 1.39 12.23 4.67
N HIS A 142 2.59 12.38 5.22
CA HIS A 142 3.34 13.65 5.18
C HIS A 142 4.66 13.63 4.39
N ARG A 143 5.24 12.45 4.15
CA ARG A 143 6.59 12.32 3.55
C ARG A 143 6.65 11.47 2.28
N LEU A 144 5.54 10.86 1.88
CA LEU A 144 5.39 10.08 0.64
C LEU A 144 4.21 10.67 -0.15
#